data_AF-A0A8R1TN83-F1
#
_entry.id   AF-A0A8R1TN83-F1
#
_cell.length_a   1.000
_cell.length_b   1.000
_cell.length_c   1.000
_cell.angle_alpha   90.00
_cell.angle_beta   90.00
_cell.angle_gamma   90.00
#
_symmetry.space_group_name_H-M   'P 1'
#
loop_
_entity.id
_entity.type
_entity.pdbx_description
1 polymer ?
#
loop_
_entity_poly.entity_id
_entity_poly.type
_entity_poly.pdbx_seq_one_letter_code
_entity_poly.pdbx_strand_id
1 'polypeptide(L)'
;MKKFLIIFGIIILFVTLPCTSQSDESEPEPDDMNYNYDDYFDDDDDIDEGSDSEDEIIDENDDNNDLFHDSNYSTKGRFVKSDGIKKPCYTHDNCYDQREPQSWCRLNKNQSWTDKGCFCNRKLNSCIIERRNRGELEYTYCALAINWKCP
;
A
#
# COMPACT_ATOMS: atom_id res chain seq x y z
N MET A 1 21.89 70.44 35.04
CA MET A 1 23.05 70.14 34.17
C MET A 1 22.94 68.70 33.69
N LYS A 2 23.01 68.51 32.38
CA LYS A 2 22.86 67.24 31.65
C LYS A 2 23.84 66.17 32.11
N LYS A 3 23.38 64.91 32.20
CA LYS A 3 24.09 63.69 31.79
C LYS A 3 23.11 62.53 31.90
N PHE A 4 22.96 61.77 30.81
CA PHE A 4 22.62 60.34 30.68
C PHE A 4 21.93 60.13 29.32
N LEU A 5 22.77 59.98 28.29
CA LEU A 5 22.47 59.27 27.05
C LEU A 5 23.31 57.99 27.06
N ILE A 6 22.88 56.98 26.27
CA ILE A 6 23.60 55.78 25.78
C ILE A 6 23.34 54.51 26.63
N ILE A 7 22.87 53.35 26.13
CA ILE A 7 22.54 52.84 24.77
C ILE A 7 21.58 51.63 24.92
N PHE A 8 20.77 51.45 23.88
CA PHE A 8 19.89 50.33 23.54
C PHE A 8 20.44 48.92 23.79
N GLY A 9 19.65 48.07 24.46
CA GLY A 9 19.95 46.64 24.52
C GLY A 9 18.93 45.86 25.35
N ILE A 10 18.03 45.19 24.65
CA ILE A 10 17.19 44.07 25.13
C ILE A 10 16.00 44.50 26.00
N ILE A 11 14.95 43.66 25.94
CA ILE A 11 13.73 43.60 26.75
C ILE A 11 12.48 44.19 26.04
N ILE A 12 11.40 43.39 26.06
CA ILE A 12 9.95 43.71 25.90
C ILE A 12 9.44 43.74 24.43
N LEU A 13 9.01 42.63 23.82
CA LEU A 13 7.74 41.90 24.04
C LEU A 13 6.52 42.84 23.91
N PHE A 14 6.06 43.20 22.71
CA PHE A 14 4.71 43.72 22.48
C PHE A 14 4.39 43.90 20.97
N VAL A 15 3.16 43.51 20.59
CA VAL A 15 2.28 44.23 19.64
C VAL A 15 2.29 43.81 18.15
N THR A 16 1.25 43.02 17.83
CA THR A 16 0.36 43.08 16.65
C THR A 16 0.86 42.59 15.29
N LEU A 17 0.39 41.39 14.90
CA LEU A 17 0.02 41.09 13.51
C LEU A 17 -1.43 40.57 13.49
N PRO A 18 -2.38 41.32 12.90
CA PRO A 18 -3.62 40.77 12.40
C PRO A 18 -3.45 40.47 10.89
N CYS A 19 -3.86 39.29 10.42
CA CYS A 19 -4.61 39.18 9.16
C CYS A 19 -5.10 37.76 8.93
N THR A 20 -6.38 37.75 8.57
CA THR A 20 -7.30 36.65 8.31
C THR A 20 -7.16 36.16 6.87
N SER A 21 -7.34 34.86 6.64
CA SER A 21 -8.04 34.35 5.45
C SER A 21 -8.63 32.99 5.77
N GLN A 22 -9.97 32.93 5.71
CA GLN A 22 -10.79 31.73 5.80
C GLN A 22 -10.59 30.87 4.54
N SER A 23 -10.45 29.56 4.75
CA SER A 23 -11.02 28.54 3.88
C SER A 23 -11.32 27.32 4.75
N ASP A 24 -12.56 27.26 5.20
CA ASP A 24 -13.19 26.04 5.72
C ASP A 24 -13.18 24.99 4.61
N GLU A 25 -12.70 23.77 4.89
CA GLU A 25 -13.21 22.52 4.32
C GLU A 25 -12.50 21.34 5.03
N SER A 26 -13.20 20.87 6.07
CA SER A 26 -13.15 19.55 6.72
C SER A 26 -12.08 18.54 6.29
N GLU A 27 -11.13 18.28 7.18
CA GLU A 27 -10.28 17.08 7.16
C GLU A 27 -11.12 15.84 7.53
N PRO A 28 -11.16 14.77 6.71
CA PRO A 28 -11.70 13.49 7.14
C PRO A 28 -10.67 12.80 8.05
N GLU A 29 -11.06 12.55 9.30
CA GLU A 29 -10.33 11.70 10.22
C GLU A 29 -10.12 10.31 9.59
N PRO A 30 -8.95 9.67 9.78
CA PRO A 30 -8.75 8.31 9.32
C PRO A 30 -9.56 7.39 10.24
N ASP A 31 -10.64 6.83 9.71
CA ASP A 31 -11.39 5.76 10.36
C ASP A 31 -10.41 4.61 10.69
N ASP A 32 -10.13 4.45 11.98
CA ASP A 32 -9.40 3.33 12.59
C ASP A 32 -10.23 2.05 12.39
N MET A 33 -10.16 1.50 11.19
CA MET A 33 -10.76 0.23 10.83
C MET A 33 -9.88 -0.92 11.34
N ASN A 34 -9.95 -1.12 12.66
CA ASN A 34 -9.50 -2.31 13.35
C ASN A 34 -10.38 -3.51 12.95
N TYR A 35 -10.04 -4.15 11.83
CA TYR A 35 -10.66 -5.42 11.45
C TYR A 35 -9.93 -6.57 12.13
N ASN A 36 -10.59 -7.12 13.15
CA ASN A 36 -10.21 -8.31 13.87
C ASN A 36 -10.13 -9.49 12.88
N TYR A 37 -8.95 -10.10 12.79
CA TYR A 37 -8.70 -11.27 11.95
C TYR A 37 -9.13 -12.49 12.75
N ASP A 38 -10.43 -12.81 12.68
CA ASP A 38 -11.00 -13.93 13.41
C ASP A 38 -10.75 -15.21 12.61
N ASP A 39 -9.79 -15.95 13.14
CA ASP A 39 -9.41 -17.33 12.87
C ASP A 39 -10.64 -18.26 12.80
N TYR A 40 -10.87 -18.91 11.66
CA TYR A 40 -11.78 -20.05 11.55
C TYR A 40 -11.13 -21.12 10.67
N PHE A 41 -10.22 -21.87 11.29
CA PHE A 41 -9.94 -23.26 10.96
C PHE A 41 -10.52 -24.10 12.10
N ASP A 42 -11.74 -24.61 11.91
CA ASP A 42 -12.24 -25.77 12.66
C ASP A 42 -12.26 -26.94 11.67
N ASP A 43 -11.19 -27.74 11.75
CA ASP A 43 -11.10 -29.08 11.17
C ASP A 43 -11.97 -30.01 12.04
N ASP A 44 -13.15 -30.38 11.56
CA ASP A 44 -13.89 -31.54 12.08
C ASP A 44 -13.92 -32.61 10.97
N ASP A 45 -12.90 -33.46 10.98
CA ASP A 45 -12.82 -34.73 10.26
C ASP A 45 -13.77 -35.76 10.93
N ASP A 46 -15.01 -35.86 10.45
CA ASP A 46 -15.89 -37.00 10.75
C ASP A 46 -16.01 -37.90 9.51
N ILE A 47 -15.08 -38.87 9.40
CA ILE A 47 -15.18 -40.03 8.51
C ILE A 47 -16.08 -41.07 9.19
N ASP A 48 -17.28 -41.28 8.64
CA ASP A 48 -18.14 -42.43 9.00
C ASP A 48 -18.20 -43.42 7.83
N GLU A 49 -17.79 -44.65 8.11
CA GLU A 49 -17.75 -45.79 7.18
C GLU A 49 -19.13 -46.45 7.08
N GLY A 50 -19.69 -46.55 5.87
CA GLY A 50 -21.02 -47.15 5.71
C GLY A 50 -21.39 -47.63 4.30
N SER A 51 -20.92 -48.83 3.95
CA SER A 51 -21.65 -49.92 3.26
C SER A 51 -22.34 -49.67 1.90
N ASP A 52 -21.74 -50.23 0.85
CA ASP A 52 -22.32 -51.00 -0.28
C ASP A 52 -23.72 -50.65 -0.82
N SER A 53 -23.76 -50.02 -2.01
CA SER A 53 -24.75 -50.31 -3.06
C SER A 53 -24.17 -49.95 -4.43
N GLU A 54 -24.15 -50.92 -5.34
CA GLU A 54 -23.72 -50.79 -6.74
C GLU A 54 -24.72 -49.92 -7.51
N ASP A 55 -24.26 -48.85 -8.18
CA ASP A 55 -24.88 -48.29 -9.39
C ASP A 55 -23.91 -47.30 -10.08
N GLU A 56 -23.66 -47.52 -11.37
CA GLU A 56 -22.78 -46.71 -12.22
C GLU A 56 -23.29 -45.26 -12.39
N ILE A 57 -22.53 -44.26 -11.92
CA ILE A 57 -22.67 -42.87 -12.39
C ILE A 57 -21.27 -42.30 -12.65
N ILE A 58 -21.12 -41.76 -13.84
CA ILE A 58 -19.91 -41.23 -14.48
C ILE A 58 -19.34 -40.08 -13.64
N ASP A 59 -18.07 -40.22 -13.25
CA ASP A 59 -17.29 -39.24 -12.48
C ASP A 59 -16.54 -38.30 -13.43
N GLU A 60 -17.08 -37.11 -13.66
CA GLU A 60 -16.36 -35.96 -14.22
C GLU A 60 -16.84 -34.67 -13.55
N ASN A 61 -16.67 -34.56 -12.23
CA ASN A 61 -16.69 -33.26 -11.55
C ASN A 61 -15.24 -32.81 -11.32
N ASP A 62 -14.61 -32.31 -12.39
CA ASP A 62 -13.33 -31.61 -12.37
C ASP A 62 -13.55 -30.18 -11.84
N ASP A 63 -13.80 -30.09 -10.52
CA ASP A 63 -13.93 -28.82 -9.80
C ASP A 63 -12.54 -28.20 -9.66
N ASN A 64 -12.20 -27.42 -10.69
CA ASN A 64 -10.99 -26.62 -10.82
C ASN A 64 -10.96 -25.52 -9.75
N ASN A 65 -10.73 -25.88 -8.49
CA ASN A 65 -10.34 -24.93 -7.45
C ASN A 65 -8.81 -24.88 -7.41
N ASP A 66 -8.27 -24.26 -8.47
CA ASP A 66 -6.84 -24.00 -8.68
C ASP A 66 -6.35 -22.99 -7.64
N LEU A 67 -6.22 -23.43 -6.39
CA LEU A 67 -5.49 -22.75 -5.33
C LEU A 67 -3.99 -22.86 -5.59
N PHE A 68 -3.56 -22.62 -6.83
CA PHE A 68 -2.16 -22.33 -7.12
C PHE A 68 -1.85 -21.00 -6.46
N HIS A 69 -1.24 -21.09 -5.28
CA HIS A 69 -0.43 -20.03 -4.72
C HIS A 69 0.75 -19.81 -5.67
N ASP A 70 0.47 -19.17 -6.81
CA ASP A 70 1.50 -18.77 -7.76
C ASP A 70 2.43 -17.80 -7.03
N SER A 71 3.60 -18.33 -6.67
CA SER A 71 4.67 -17.60 -6.01
C SER A 71 5.12 -16.38 -6.80
N ASN A 72 4.73 -16.28 -8.08
CA ASN A 72 5.04 -15.18 -8.98
C ASN A 72 4.53 -13.82 -8.47
N TYR A 73 3.41 -13.79 -7.73
CA TYR A 73 2.85 -12.53 -7.20
C TYR A 73 3.39 -12.14 -5.83
N SER A 74 4.48 -12.75 -5.37
CA SER A 74 5.15 -12.38 -4.11
C SER A 74 6.47 -11.67 -4.37
N THR A 75 6.64 -10.47 -3.80
CA THR A 75 7.93 -9.77 -3.84
C THR A 75 8.97 -10.45 -2.97
N LYS A 76 10.22 -10.48 -3.46
CA LYS A 76 11.42 -10.84 -2.68
C LYS A 76 12.28 -9.60 -2.37
N GLY A 77 11.80 -8.41 -2.71
CA GLY A 77 12.55 -7.17 -2.59
C GLY A 77 12.50 -6.58 -1.19
N ARG A 78 13.35 -5.58 -0.95
CA ARG A 78 13.31 -4.76 0.26
C ARG A 78 12.29 -3.63 0.08
N PHE A 79 11.46 -3.38 1.08
CA PHE A 79 10.56 -2.22 1.06
C PHE A 79 11.34 -0.91 1.11
N VAL A 80 10.90 0.06 0.31
CA VAL A 80 11.42 1.42 0.28
C VAL A 80 10.25 2.38 0.34
N LYS A 81 10.28 3.29 1.32
CA LYS A 81 9.24 4.32 1.49
C LYS A 81 9.19 5.23 0.26
N SER A 82 7.98 5.54 -0.20
CA SER A 82 7.66 6.45 -1.30
C SER A 82 6.43 7.29 -0.96
N ASP A 83 5.89 8.00 -1.95
CA ASP A 83 4.58 8.68 -1.92
C ASP A 83 3.39 7.75 -2.27
N GLY A 84 3.64 6.47 -2.52
CA GLY A 84 2.59 5.47 -2.72
C GLY A 84 1.85 5.16 -1.42
N ILE A 85 0.55 4.88 -1.54
CA ILE A 85 -0.34 4.58 -0.41
C ILE A 85 -0.77 3.12 -0.49
N LYS A 86 -0.74 2.42 0.63
CA LYS A 86 -1.17 1.01 0.71
C LYS A 86 -2.64 0.91 0.27
N LYS A 87 -2.89 0.29 -0.88
CA LYS A 87 -4.23 -0.05 -1.36
C LYS A 87 -4.44 -1.57 -1.23
N PRO A 88 -5.44 -2.03 -0.47
CA PRO A 88 -5.79 -3.44 -0.40
C PRO A 88 -6.14 -4.03 -1.76
N CYS A 89 -5.81 -5.30 -1.98
CA CYS A 89 -6.19 -6.04 -3.18
C CYS A 89 -6.29 -7.54 -2.90
N TYR A 90 -7.09 -8.23 -3.71
CA TYR A 90 -7.23 -9.68 -3.72
C TYR A 90 -6.75 -10.27 -5.06
N THR A 91 -6.98 -9.53 -6.14
CA THR A 91 -6.67 -9.91 -7.51
C THR A 91 -5.93 -8.77 -8.23
N HIS A 92 -5.23 -9.10 -9.32
CA HIS A 92 -4.37 -8.15 -10.04
C HIS A 92 -5.15 -6.96 -10.63
N ASP A 93 -6.38 -7.20 -11.04
CA ASP A 93 -7.31 -6.20 -11.57
C ASP A 93 -7.62 -5.05 -10.59
N ASN A 94 -7.59 -5.31 -9.29
CA ASN A 94 -7.72 -4.26 -8.27
C ASN A 94 -6.61 -3.19 -8.36
N CYS A 95 -5.50 -3.47 -9.06
CA CYS A 95 -4.37 -2.56 -9.21
C CYS A 95 -4.30 -1.86 -10.58
N TYR A 96 -5.24 -2.09 -11.49
CA TYR A 96 -5.22 -1.48 -12.83
C TYR A 96 -5.35 0.06 -12.83
N ASP A 97 -6.01 0.60 -11.81
CA ASP A 97 -6.14 2.04 -11.56
C ASP A 97 -4.94 2.64 -10.81
N GLN A 98 -3.85 1.88 -10.64
CA GLN A 98 -2.64 2.32 -9.95
C GLN A 98 -1.49 2.55 -10.93
N ARG A 99 -0.55 3.42 -10.55
CA ARG A 99 0.72 3.71 -11.24
C ARG A 99 1.87 3.67 -10.24
N GLU A 100 3.10 3.72 -10.73
CA GLU A 100 4.27 3.89 -9.87
C GLU A 100 4.13 5.15 -9.01
N PRO A 101 4.68 5.19 -7.78
CA PRO A 101 4.69 6.44 -7.02
C PRO A 101 5.50 7.52 -7.75
N GLN A 102 5.13 8.79 -7.62
CA GLN A 102 5.76 9.90 -8.35
C GLN A 102 7.26 9.99 -8.06
N SER A 103 7.67 9.70 -6.82
CA SER A 103 9.08 9.62 -6.41
C SER A 103 9.87 8.52 -7.11
N TRP A 104 9.20 7.57 -7.77
CA TRP A 104 9.82 6.50 -8.55
C TRP A 104 9.65 6.68 -10.05
N CYS A 105 8.89 7.66 -10.53
CA CYS A 105 8.65 7.83 -11.96
C CYS A 105 9.94 7.98 -12.77
N ARG A 106 10.90 8.78 -12.28
CA ARG A 106 12.24 8.90 -12.88
C ARG A 106 13.24 8.06 -12.11
N LEU A 107 13.67 6.97 -12.71
CA LEU A 107 14.69 6.09 -12.13
C LEU A 107 16.08 6.75 -12.13
N ASN A 108 16.85 6.49 -11.07
CA ASN A 108 18.26 6.89 -11.00
C ASN A 108 19.14 6.04 -11.93
N LYS A 109 20.37 6.47 -12.22
CA LYS A 109 21.32 5.81 -13.14
C LYS A 109 21.52 4.30 -12.91
N ASN A 110 21.40 3.82 -11.67
CA ASN A 110 21.62 2.41 -11.30
C ASN A 110 20.32 1.66 -10.99
N GLN A 111 19.18 2.20 -11.42
CA GLN A 111 17.87 1.62 -11.21
C GLN A 111 17.24 1.22 -12.55
N SER A 112 16.47 0.14 -12.54
CA SER A 112 15.68 -0.30 -13.70
C SER A 112 14.35 -0.87 -13.24
N TRP A 113 13.33 -0.78 -14.09
CA TRP A 113 12.03 -1.40 -13.82
C TRP A 113 12.13 -2.92 -13.90
N THR A 114 11.28 -3.59 -13.13
CA THR A 114 10.89 -4.97 -13.43
C THR A 114 9.87 -4.97 -14.58
N ASP A 115 9.47 -6.15 -15.02
CA ASP A 115 8.42 -6.37 -16.02
C ASP A 115 7.00 -6.33 -15.42
N LYS A 116 6.84 -6.24 -14.09
CA LYS A 116 5.56 -6.50 -13.41
C LYS A 116 4.62 -5.30 -13.22
N GLY A 117 5.04 -4.08 -13.56
CA GLY A 117 4.22 -2.88 -13.31
C GLY A 117 3.66 -2.83 -11.87
N CYS A 118 2.51 -2.19 -11.69
CA CYS A 118 1.74 -2.33 -10.44
C CYS A 118 0.97 -3.64 -10.44
N PHE A 119 1.12 -4.45 -9.39
CA PHE A 119 0.43 -5.73 -9.25
C PHE A 119 -0.04 -5.97 -7.82
N CYS A 120 -1.05 -6.83 -7.67
CA CYS A 120 -1.49 -7.27 -6.36
C CYS A 120 -0.50 -8.28 -5.78
N ASN A 121 0.16 -7.93 -4.67
CA ASN A 121 0.95 -8.89 -3.94
C ASN A 121 0.08 -9.69 -2.98
N ARG A 122 -0.06 -10.99 -3.25
CA ARG A 122 -0.93 -11.91 -2.49
C ARG A 122 -0.51 -12.13 -1.04
N LYS A 123 0.76 -11.93 -0.68
CA LYS A 123 1.22 -12.04 0.72
C LYS A 123 0.95 -10.77 1.51
N LEU A 124 0.99 -9.62 0.84
CA LEU A 124 0.77 -8.31 1.45
C LEU A 124 -0.70 -7.87 1.36
N ASN A 125 -1.50 -8.55 0.52
CA ASN A 125 -2.83 -8.14 0.09
C ASN A 125 -2.86 -6.66 -0.29
N SER A 126 -1.88 -6.23 -1.10
CA SER A 126 -1.73 -4.81 -1.47
C SER A 126 -1.10 -4.60 -2.83
N CYS A 127 -1.50 -3.52 -3.50
CA CYS A 127 -0.92 -3.10 -4.77
C CYS A 127 0.50 -2.55 -4.55
N ILE A 128 1.49 -3.21 -5.15
CA ILE A 128 2.90 -2.82 -5.09
C ILE A 128 3.51 -2.75 -6.48
N ILE A 129 4.65 -2.08 -6.57
CA ILE A 129 5.51 -2.08 -7.75
C ILE A 129 6.94 -2.39 -7.35
N GLU A 130 7.66 -3.08 -8.24
CA GLU A 130 9.05 -3.47 -8.05
C GLU A 130 9.99 -2.78 -9.04
N ARG A 131 11.19 -2.44 -8.55
CA ARG A 131 12.33 -2.02 -9.38
C ARG A 131 13.60 -2.74 -8.93
N ARG A 132 14.61 -2.76 -9.79
CA ARG A 132 15.98 -3.14 -9.41
C ARG A 132 16.77 -1.89 -9.07
N ASN A 133 17.61 -1.96 -8.04
CA ASN A 133 18.55 -0.92 -7.64
C ASN A 133 19.91 -1.57 -7.38
N ARG A 134 20.90 -1.30 -8.23
CA ARG A 134 22.25 -1.93 -8.16
C ARG A 134 22.19 -3.47 -8.09
N GLY A 135 21.23 -4.07 -8.80
CA GLY A 135 21.01 -5.52 -8.85
C GLY A 135 20.07 -6.07 -7.78
N GLU A 136 19.81 -5.33 -6.70
CA GLU A 136 18.89 -5.74 -5.65
C GLU A 136 17.44 -5.36 -6.00
N LEU A 137 16.49 -6.19 -5.58
CA LEU A 137 15.07 -5.92 -5.78
C LEU A 137 14.57 -4.99 -4.66
N GLU A 138 13.90 -3.91 -5.03
CA GLU A 138 13.20 -3.00 -4.13
C GLU A 138 11.72 -2.97 -4.51
N TYR A 139 10.84 -2.83 -3.52
CA TYR A 139 9.41 -2.62 -3.77
C TYR A 139 8.85 -1.47 -2.93
N THR A 140 7.73 -0.94 -3.39
CA THR A 140 6.98 0.10 -2.68
C THR A 140 5.50 0.00 -3.04
N TYR A 141 4.64 0.75 -2.36
CA TYR A 141 3.22 0.83 -2.72
C TYR A 141 3.02 1.64 -4.00
N CYS A 142 1.99 1.29 -4.76
CA CYS A 142 1.59 2.08 -5.92
C CYS A 142 0.86 3.37 -5.49
N ALA A 143 0.65 4.28 -6.44
CA ALA A 143 -0.14 5.48 -6.30
C ALA A 143 -1.37 5.42 -7.22
N LEU A 144 -2.46 6.11 -6.84
CA LEU A 144 -3.64 6.21 -7.69
C LEU A 144 -3.30 6.87 -9.03
N ALA A 145 -3.85 6.33 -10.12
CA ALA A 145 -3.66 6.89 -11.46
C ALA A 145 -4.36 8.24 -11.66
N ILE A 146 -5.40 8.52 -10.87
CA ILE A 146 -6.11 9.80 -10.94
C ILE A 146 -5.14 10.93 -10.59
N ASN A 147 -5.04 11.93 -11.48
CA ASN A 147 -4.10 13.04 -11.37
C ASN A 147 -2.62 12.64 -11.31
N TRP A 148 -2.29 11.38 -11.63
CA TRP A 148 -0.91 10.94 -11.65
C TRP A 148 -0.11 11.68 -12.73
N LYS A 149 1.04 12.22 -12.33
CA LYS A 149 1.97 12.91 -13.23
C LYS A 149 3.39 12.52 -12.86
N CYS A 150 4.24 12.45 -13.87
CA CYS A 150 5.68 12.37 -13.71
C CYS A 150 6.26 13.80 -13.70
N PRO A 151 6.56 14.39 -12.53
CA PRO A 151 7.21 15.70 -12.47
C PRO A 151 8.61 15.65 -13.08
#